data_AF-A0A1Y3U7E9-F1
#
_entry.id   AF-A0A1Y3U7E9-F1
#
_cell.length_a   1.000
_cell.length_b   1.000
_cell.length_c   1.000
_cell.angle_alpha   90.00
_cell.angle_beta   90.00
_cell.angle_gamma   90.00
#
_symmetry.space_group_name_H-M   'P 1'
#
loop_
_entity.id
_entity.type
_entity.pdbx_description
1 polymer ?
#
loop_
_entity_poly.entity_id
_entity_poly.type
_entity_poly.pdbx_seq_one_letter_code
_entity_poly.pdbx_strand_id
1 'polypeptide(L)' 'MTLTAQQKSQIKNRLGSLNQVEIKGLDLHFDGHNGDHLLLYIRTNQEIVYLVGIGTHSDLF' A
#
# COMPACT_ATOMS: atom_id res chain seq x y z
N MET A 1 -4.27 8.76 3.60
CA MET A 1 -3.47 9.08 2.40
C MET A 1 -4.30 8.88 1.15
N THR A 2 -4.18 9.78 0.17
CA THR A 2 -4.78 9.59 -1.16
C THR A 2 -3.65 9.28 -2.13
N LEU A 3 -3.69 8.13 -2.82
CA LEU A 3 -2.72 7.81 -3.87
C LEU A 3 -2.63 8.96 -4.87
N THR A 4 -1.43 9.25 -5.34
CA THR A 4 -1.23 10.19 -6.45
C THR A 4 -1.96 9.70 -7.71
N ALA A 5 -2.32 10.62 -8.61
CA ALA A 5 -2.96 10.26 -9.88
C ALA A 5 -2.11 9.29 -10.71
N GLN A 6 -0.78 9.44 -10.66
CA GLN A 6 0.16 8.55 -11.34
C GLN A 6 0.14 7.14 -10.77
N GLN A 7 0.17 7.00 -9.43
CA GLN A 7 0.06 5.69 -8.78
C GLN A 7 -1.28 5.03 -9.12
N LYS A 8 -2.40 5.77 -9.03
CA LYS A 8 -3.73 5.26 -9.41
C LYS A 8 -3.78 4.77 -10.85
N SER A 9 -3.15 5.50 -11.78
CA SER A 9 -3.04 5.10 -13.19
C SER A 9 -2.23 3.82 -13.37
N GLN A 10 -1.06 3.72 -12.71
CA GLN A 10 -0.23 2.51 -12.76
C GLN A 10 -0.95 1.28 -12.19
N ILE A 11 -1.66 1.45 -11.08
CA ILE A 11 -2.48 0.41 -10.44
C ILE A 11 -3.59 -0.01 -11.40
N LYS A 12 -4.36 0.95 -11.94
CA LYS A 12 -5.44 0.69 -12.91
C LYS A 12 -4.94 -0.02 -14.18
N ASN A 13 -3.77 0.35 -14.70
CA ASN A 13 -3.19 -0.29 -15.87
C ASN A 13 -2.76 -1.74 -15.60
N ARG A 14 -2.30 -2.05 -14.38
CA ARG A 14 -1.86 -3.40 -14.01
C ARG A 14 -3.02 -4.33 -13.65
N LEU A 15 -4.12 -3.78 -13.15
CA LEU A 15 -5.24 -4.53 -12.57
C LEU A 15 -6.54 -4.45 -13.37
N GLY A 16 -6.57 -3.61 -14.41
CA GLY A 16 -7.76 -3.34 -15.18
C GLY A 16 -8.79 -2.53 -14.38
N SER A 17 -10.07 -2.84 -14.57
CA SER A 17 -11.21 -2.15 -13.95
C SER A 17 -11.33 -2.47 -12.46
N LEU A 18 -10.52 -1.82 -11.63
CA LEU A 18 -10.72 -1.85 -10.18
C LEU A 18 -11.85 -0.89 -9.82
N ASN A 19 -13.05 -1.43 -9.62
CA ASN A 19 -14.18 -0.65 -9.13
C ASN A 19 -14.00 -0.22 -7.66
N GLN A 20 -13.11 -0.88 -6.92
CA GLN A 20 -12.83 -0.59 -5.53
C GLN A 20 -11.33 -0.79 -5.24
N VAL A 21 -10.64 0.30 -4.93
CA VAL A 21 -9.22 0.30 -4.53
C VAL A 21 -9.18 0.81 -3.11
N GLU A 22 -8.90 -0.08 -2.16
CA GLU A 22 -8.71 0.27 -0.75
C GLU A 22 -7.23 0.17 -0.40
N ILE A 23 -6.65 1.29 0.05
CA ILE A 23 -5.28 1.33 0.55
C ILE A 23 -5.32 1.02 2.03
N LYS A 24 -4.49 0.07 2.46
CA LYS A 24 -4.34 -0.33 3.85
C LYS A 24 -2.90 -0.17 4.29
N GLY A 25 -2.72 0.19 5.55
CA GLY A 25 -1.44 0.12 6.25
C GLY A 25 -1.38 -1.15 7.10
N LEU A 26 -0.21 -1.77 7.17
CA LEU A 26 0.12 -2.84 8.10
C LEU A 26 1.41 -2.48 8.83
N ASP A 27 1.35 -2.38 10.15
CA ASP A 27 2.54 -2.21 10.98
C ASP A 27 3.39 -3.48 10.95
N LEU A 28 4.68 -3.32 10.69
CA LEU A 28 5.65 -4.39 10.62
C LEU A 28 6.68 -4.24 11.74
N HIS A 29 6.91 -5.33 12.46
CA HIS A 29 7.91 -5.44 13.52
C HIS A 29 8.95 -6.47 13.11
N PHE A 30 10.09 -6.02 12.56
CA PHE A 30 11.09 -6.92 11.98
C PHE A 30 12.07 -7.50 13.01
N ASP A 31 12.28 -6.83 14.15
CA ASP A 31 13.34 -7.15 15.12
C ASP A 31 12.87 -7.16 16.59
N GLY A 32 11.57 -6.98 16.84
CA GLY A 32 11.01 -6.92 18.20
C GLY A 32 11.26 -5.60 18.93
N HIS A 33 11.90 -4.62 18.28
CA HIS A 33 11.92 -3.23 18.75
C HIS A 33 10.62 -2.52 18.34
N ASN A 34 10.35 -1.34 18.94
CA ASN A 34 9.16 -0.53 18.64
C ASN A 34 9.14 -0.21 17.14
N GLY A 35 8.40 -1.04 16.41
CA GLY A 35 8.36 -1.07 14.96
C GLY A 35 7.75 0.22 14.45
N ASP A 36 8.61 1.07 13.91
CA ASP A 36 8.17 2.25 13.17
C ASP A 36 7.91 1.91 11.69
N HIS A 37 8.16 0.66 11.29
CA HIS A 37 8.00 0.25 9.91
C HIS A 37 6.54 -0.01 9.55
N LEU A 38 6.07 0.62 8.49
CA LEU A 38 4.73 0.50 7.96
C LEU A 38 4.81 -0.02 6.51
N LEU A 39 3.98 -1.02 6.21
CA LEU A 39 3.74 -1.49 4.86
C LEU A 39 2.42 -0.92 4.34
N LEU A 40 2.49 -0.15 3.26
CA LEU A 40 1.33 0.28 2.51
C LEU A 40 1.05 -0.72 1.40
N TYR A 41 -0.18 -1.21 1.37
CA TYR A 41 -0.63 -2.13 0.33
C TYR A 41 -2.03 -1.79 -0.13
N ILE A 42 -2.37 -2.29 -1.32
CA ILE A 42 -3.71 -2.24 -1.87
C ILE A 42 -4.24 -3.66 -1.90
N ARG A 43 -5.39 -3.83 -1.26
CA ARG A 43 -6.17 -5.04 -1.41
C ARG A 43 -7.11 -4.85 -2.59
N THR A 44 -7.08 -5.80 -3.50
CA THR A 44 -7.99 -5.83 -4.64
C THR A 44 -9.12 -6.82 -4.37
N ASN A 45 -10.16 -6.76 -5.20
CA ASN A 45 -11.29 -7.70 -5.15
C ASN A 45 -10.89 -9.07 -5.75
N GLN A 46 -9.70 -9.13 -6.34
CA GLN A 46 -9.03 -10.34 -6.76
C GLN A 46 -8.14 -10.80 -5.60
N GLU A 47 -7.77 -12.07 -5.52
CA GLU A 47 -6.86 -12.60 -4.47
C GLU A 47 -5.40 -12.13 -4.66
N ILE A 48 -5.21 -10.86 -5.02
CA ILE A 48 -3.94 -10.22 -5.32
C ILE A 48 -3.78 -9.00 -4.40
N VAL A 49 -2.62 -8.92 -3.75
CA VAL A 49 -2.20 -7.81 -2.90
C VAL A 49 -1.06 -7.05 -3.59
N TYR A 50 -1.19 -5.74 -3.69
CA TYR A 50 -0.18 -4.88 -4.31
C TYR A 50 0.56 -4.09 -3.24
N LEU A 51 1.87 -4.29 -3.14
CA LEU A 51 2.71 -3.52 -2.23
C LEU A 51 3.01 -2.16 -2.86
N VAL A 52 2.65 -1.09 -2.16
CA VAL A 52 2.75 0.30 -2.63
C VAL A 52 4.01 0.97 -2.08
N GLY A 53 4.38 0.64 -0.85
CA GLY A 53 5.58 1.19 -0.22
C GLY A 53 5.82 0.56 1.15
N ILE A 54 7.06 0.60 1.58
CA ILE A 54 7.51 0.18 2.91
C ILE A 54 8.51 1.22 3.41
N GLY A 55 8.41 1.59 4.68
CA GLY A 55 9.26 2.61 5.28
C GLY A 55 8.84 2.89 6.71
N THR A 56 9.49 3.84 7.38
CA THR A 56 9.03 4.30 8.71
C THR A 56 7.78 5.19 8.59
N HIS A 57 7.12 5.55 9.69
CA HIS A 57 6.08 6.59 9.65
C HIS A 57 6.63 7.90 9.07
N SER A 58 7.87 8.26 9.39
CA SER A 58 8.51 9.49 8.90
C SER A 58 8.87 9.45 7.41
N ASP A 59 9.07 8.26 6.84
CA ASP A 59 9.41 8.11 5.41
C ASP A 59 8.17 8.15 4.52
N LEU A 60 7.01 7.79 5.08
CA LEU A 60 5.76 7.62 4.35
C LEU A 60 4.76 8.77 4.55
N PHE A 61 5.00 9.63 5.56
CA PHE A 61 4.17 10.78 5.94
C PHE A 61 5.03 12.03 6.20
#